data_AF-A0A811AR80-F1
#
_entry.id   AF-A0A811AR80-F1
#
_cell.length_a   1.000
_cell.length_b   1.000
_cell.length_c   1.000
_cell.angle_alpha   90.00
_cell.angle_beta   90.00
_cell.angle_gamma   90.00
#
_symmetry.space_group_name_H-M   'P 1'
#
loop_
_entity.id
_entity.type
_entity.pdbx_description
1 polymer ?
#
loop_
_entity_poly.entity_id
_entity_poly.type
_entity_poly.pdbx_seq_one_letter_code
_entity_poly.pdbx_strand_id
1 'polypeptide(L)'
;MSELDVDGVLIANTDIVDAKDNNFVSITADSISSPAGLKKMDLAINHLLDHNKPDVMLIETSGSSHPLPLVKYLRRHSRVRLKAF
;
A
#
# COMPACT_ATOMS: atom_id res chain seq x y z
N MET A 1 -14.90 8.80 -3.71
CA MET A 1 -15.07 7.33 -3.71
C MET A 1 -15.55 6.91 -2.34
N SER A 2 -16.31 5.81 -2.26
CA SER A 2 -16.90 5.23 -1.04
C SER A 2 -15.92 5.22 0.14
N GLU A 3 -16.37 5.59 1.33
CA GLU A 3 -15.60 5.51 2.59
C GLU A 3 -15.39 4.06 3.08
N LEU A 4 -16.15 3.10 2.56
CA LEU A 4 -16.12 1.71 3.01
C LEU A 4 -14.98 0.92 2.39
N ASP A 5 -14.05 0.47 3.23
CA ASP A 5 -12.92 -0.41 2.91
C ASP A 5 -13.33 -1.90 2.78
N VAL A 6 -14.24 -2.20 1.85
CA VAL A 6 -14.78 -3.56 1.75
C VAL A 6 -13.70 -4.58 1.41
N ASP A 7 -12.81 -4.24 0.46
CA ASP A 7 -11.76 -5.14 0.00
C ASP A 7 -10.71 -5.39 1.09
N GLY A 8 -10.33 -4.34 1.84
CA GLY A 8 -9.40 -4.47 2.95
C GLY A 8 -9.94 -5.36 4.07
N VAL A 9 -11.23 -5.22 4.41
CA VAL A 9 -11.89 -6.06 5.42
C VAL A 9 -11.97 -7.52 4.98
N LEU A 10 -12.23 -7.80 3.69
CA LEU A 10 -12.29 -9.17 3.19
C LEU A 10 -10.90 -9.84 3.21
N ILE A 11 -9.85 -9.11 2.80
CA ILE A 11 -8.48 -9.63 2.76
C ILE A 11 -7.95 -9.89 4.17
N ALA A 12 -8.20 -8.97 5.12
CA ALA A 12 -7.76 -9.08 6.51
C ALA A 12 -8.42 -10.24 7.29
N ASN A 13 -9.49 -10.83 6.76
CA ASN A 13 -10.16 -12.00 7.34
C ASN A 13 -9.60 -13.33 6.80
N THR A 14 -8.48 -13.30 6.06
CA THR A 14 -7.74 -14.50 5.70
C THR A 14 -6.67 -14.77 6.75
N ASP A 15 -6.39 -16.03 7.07
CA ASP A 15 -5.38 -16.42 8.07
C ASP A 15 -3.92 -16.05 7.69
N ILE A 16 -3.72 -15.35 6.56
CA ILE A 16 -2.41 -15.04 5.98
C ILE A 16 -2.01 -13.58 6.24
N VAL A 17 -2.98 -12.65 6.26
CA VAL A 17 -2.74 -11.21 6.39
C VAL A 17 -3.73 -10.58 7.36
N ASP A 18 -3.24 -9.89 8.38
CA ASP A 18 -4.03 -9.14 9.38
C ASP A 18 -3.25 -7.88 9.77
N ALA A 19 -3.96 -6.76 9.93
CA ALA A 19 -3.39 -5.51 10.42
C ALA A 19 -2.72 -5.68 11.81
N LYS A 20 -3.24 -6.58 12.66
CA LYS A 20 -2.67 -6.88 13.99
C LYS A 20 -1.27 -7.50 13.91
N ASP A 21 -1.00 -8.24 12.82
CA ASP A 21 0.29 -8.89 12.58
C ASP A 21 1.28 -7.96 11.85
N ASN A 22 0.90 -6.70 11.64
CA ASN A 22 1.70 -5.68 10.95
C ASN A 22 2.18 -6.13 9.56
N ASN A 23 1.44 -7.02 8.89
CA ASN A 23 1.73 -7.51 7.55
C ASN A 23 0.71 -7.01 6.50
N PHE A 24 -0.29 -6.23 6.93
CA PHE A 24 -1.35 -5.69 6.08
C PHE A 24 -1.67 -4.24 6.42
N VAL A 25 -1.82 -3.40 5.40
CA VAL A 25 -2.33 -2.04 5.52
C VAL A 25 -3.26 -1.77 4.34
N SER A 26 -4.48 -1.30 4.63
CA SER A 26 -5.38 -0.73 3.63
C SER A 26 -5.38 0.81 3.73
N ILE A 27 -5.41 1.49 2.58
CA ILE A 27 -5.42 2.95 2.50
C ILE A 27 -6.75 3.38 1.86
N THR A 28 -7.64 3.95 2.67
CA THR A 28 -8.89 4.52 2.20
C THR A 28 -8.84 6.03 1.99
N ALA A 29 -9.81 6.51 1.21
CA ALA A 29 -10.17 7.93 1.08
C ALA A 29 -9.11 8.87 0.48
N ASP A 30 -8.18 8.38 -0.33
CA ASP A 30 -7.30 9.21 -1.16
C ASP A 30 -6.81 8.44 -2.39
N SER A 31 -6.56 9.13 -3.49
CA SER A 31 -5.92 8.50 -4.66
C SER A 31 -4.41 8.56 -4.52
N ILE A 32 -3.72 7.46 -4.84
CA ILE A 32 -2.26 7.45 -5.05
C ILE A 32 -1.80 8.42 -6.17
N SER A 33 -2.74 8.97 -6.94
CA SER A 33 -2.47 10.01 -7.93
C SER A 33 -2.27 11.40 -7.30
N SER A 34 -2.62 11.58 -6.01
CA SER A 34 -2.48 12.85 -5.30
C SER A 34 -1.24 12.86 -4.40
N PRO A 35 -0.66 14.04 -4.09
CA PRO A 35 0.43 14.15 -3.12
C PRO A 35 0.04 13.62 -1.73
N ALA A 36 -1.22 13.80 -1.31
CA ALA A 36 -1.72 13.30 -0.03
C ALA A 36 -1.76 11.76 -0.01
N GLY A 37 -2.23 11.13 -1.08
CA GLY A 37 -2.23 9.68 -1.20
C GLY A 37 -0.83 9.08 -1.23
N LEU A 38 0.12 9.72 -1.91
CA LEU A 38 1.53 9.29 -1.89
C LEU A 38 2.16 9.41 -0.49
N LYS A 39 1.79 10.44 0.29
CA LYS A 39 2.24 10.57 1.68
C LYS A 39 1.68 9.45 2.56
N LYS A 40 0.40 9.10 2.40
CA LYS A 40 -0.20 7.95 3.11
C LYS A 40 0.49 6.63 2.72
N MET A 41 0.83 6.46 1.44
CA MET A 41 1.58 5.30 0.95
C MET A 41 2.97 5.19 1.60
N ASP A 42 3.70 6.30 1.71
CA ASP A 42 5.02 6.31 2.38
C ASP A 42 4.93 5.92 3.85
N LEU A 43 3.94 6.44 4.57
CA LEU A 43 3.69 6.07 5.95
C LEU A 43 3.35 4.56 6.08
N ALA A 44 2.51 4.03 5.19
CA ALA A 44 2.14 2.62 5.19
C ALA A 44 3.34 1.69 4.91
N ILE A 45 4.15 2.01 3.90
CA ILE A 45 5.35 1.23 3.56
C ILE A 45 6.33 1.23 4.73
N ASN A 46 6.61 2.40 5.31
CA ASN A 46 7.54 2.48 6.43
C ASN A 46 7.01 1.74 7.67
N HIS A 47 5.72 1.86 7.98
CA HIS A 47 5.08 1.10 9.06
C HIS A 47 5.28 -0.42 8.90
N LEU A 48 5.03 -0.96 7.70
CA LEU A 48 5.23 -2.38 7.41
C LEU A 48 6.70 -2.80 7.57
N LEU A 49 7.63 -1.98 7.07
CA LEU A 49 9.07 -2.29 7.10
C LEU A 49 9.73 -2.09 8.47
N ASP A 50 9.10 -1.33 9.37
CA ASP A 50 9.59 -1.11 10.73
C ASP A 50 9.24 -2.29 11.65
N HIS A 51 8.17 -3.02 11.33
CA HIS A 51 7.71 -4.18 12.11
C HIS A 51 8.08 -5.52 11.47
N ASN A 52 8.23 -5.55 10.14
CA ASN A 52 8.53 -6.75 9.38
C ASN A 52 9.63 -6.52 8.33
N LYS A 53 10.25 -7.60 7.85
CA LYS A 53 11.24 -7.57 6.76
C LYS A 53 10.80 -8.47 5.60
N PRO A 54 9.72 -8.11 4.88
CA PRO A 54 9.23 -8.93 3.79
C PRO A 54 10.23 -8.92 2.62
N ASP A 55 10.42 -10.09 1.99
CA ASP A 55 11.17 -10.18 0.73
C ASP A 55 10.40 -9.53 -0.44
N VAL A 56 9.06 -9.58 -0.39
CA VAL A 56 8.15 -9.06 -1.41
C VAL A 56 6.97 -8.36 -0.75
N MET A 57 6.58 -7.21 -1.30
CA MET A 57 5.36 -6.49 -0.94
C MET A 57 4.46 -6.40 -2.17
N LEU A 58 3.21 -6.83 -2.04
CA LEU A 58 2.20 -6.67 -3.06
C LEU A 58 1.45 -5.36 -2.82
N ILE A 59 1.32 -4.53 -3.87
CA ILE A 59 0.52 -3.31 -3.83
C ILE A 59 -0.65 -3.52 -4.79
N GLU A 60 -1.85 -3.57 -4.23
CA GLU A 60 -3.11 -3.53 -4.98
C GLU A 60 -3.59 -2.07 -5.01
N THR A 61 -4.17 -1.66 -6.14
CA THR A 61 -4.73 -0.32 -6.29
C THR A 61 -6.06 -0.41 -7.02
N SER A 62 -7.05 0.34 -6.54
CA SER A 62 -8.31 0.51 -7.27
C SER A 62 -8.10 0.93 -8.72
N GLY A 63 -8.93 0.41 -9.64
CA GLY A 63 -8.78 0.61 -11.09
C GLY A 63 -8.90 2.05 -11.59
N SER A 64 -9.32 2.99 -10.75
CA SER A 64 -9.36 4.44 -11.08
C SER A 64 -8.04 5.17 -10.83
N SER A 65 -7.06 4.49 -10.25
CA SER A 65 -5.76 5.06 -9.91
C SER A 65 -4.85 5.20 -11.13
N HIS A 66 -4.11 6.30 -11.24
CA HIS A 66 -3.05 6.43 -12.24
C HIS A 66 -1.76 5.84 -11.66
N PRO A 67 -1.16 4.81 -12.28
CA PRO A 67 -0.01 4.13 -11.69
C PRO A 67 1.30 4.93 -11.79
N LEU A 68 1.41 5.88 -12.74
CA LEU A 68 2.66 6.59 -13.01
C LEU A 68 3.21 7.39 -11.79
N PRO A 69 2.38 8.14 -11.03
CA PRO A 69 2.82 8.77 -9.77
C PRO A 69 3.45 7.77 -8.78
N LEU A 70 2.81 6.62 -8.56
CA LEU A 70 3.31 5.57 -7.68
C LEU A 70 4.65 5.00 -8.19
N VAL A 71 4.76 4.73 -9.50
CA VAL A 71 6.01 4.26 -10.11
C VAL A 71 7.15 5.27 -9.91
N LYS A 72 6.88 6.57 -10.13
CA LYS A 72 7.88 7.63 -9.93
C LYS A 72 8.33 7.73 -8.48
N TYR A 73 7.39 7.59 -7.55
CA TYR A 73 7.65 7.57 -6.11
C TYR A 73 8.52 6.37 -5.72
N LEU A 74 8.10 5.14 -6.07
CA LEU A 74 8.82 3.90 -5.73
C LEU A 74 10.22 3.83 -6.34
N ARG A 75 10.45 4.44 -7.50
CA ARG A 75 11.79 4.53 -8.11
C ARG A 75 12.79 5.33 -7.28
N ARG A 76 12.32 6.23 -6.42
CA ARG A 76 13.14 7.09 -5.55
C ARG A 76 13.11 6.67 -4.08
N HIS A 77 12.34 5.65 -3.72
CA HIS A 77 12.23 5.20 -2.35
C HIS A 77 13.54 4.54 -1.89
N SER A 78 13.98 4.82 -0.66
CA SER A 78 15.30 4.40 -0.17
C SER A 78 15.34 2.95 0.31
N ARG A 79 14.20 2.41 0.78
CA ARG A 79 14.12 1.09 1.43
C ARG A 79 13.49 0.00 0.57
N VAL A 80 12.76 0.39 -0.48
CA VAL A 80 12.10 -0.56 -1.38
C VAL A 80 12.38 -0.16 -2.80
N ARG A 81 12.27 -1.11 -3.71
CA ARG A 81 12.45 -0.89 -5.13
C ARG A 81 11.37 -1.65 -5.87
N LEU A 82 10.68 -0.94 -6.76
CA LEU A 82 9.75 -1.58 -7.66
C LEU A 82 10.52 -2.60 -8.52
N LYS A 83 10.18 -3.87 -8.37
CA LYS A 83 10.57 -4.93 -9.29
C LYS A 83 9.51 -4.93 -10.40
N ALA A 84 9.94 -4.58 -11.61
CA ALA A 84 9.03 -4.51 -12.75
C ALA A 84 8.50 -5.90 -13.12
N PHE A 85 7.34 -5.90 -13.79
CA PHE A 85 6.80 -7.02 -14.56
C PHE A 85 7.80 -7.52 -15.60
#